data_AF-A0AAE4QY75-F1
#
_entry.id   AF-A0AAE4QY75-F1
#
_cell.length_a   1.000
_cell.length_b   1.000
_cell.length_c   1.000
_cell.angle_alpha   90.00
_cell.angle_beta   90.00
_cell.angle_gamma   90.00
#
_symmetry.space_group_name_H-M   'P 1'
#
loop_
_entity.id
_entity.type
_entity.pdbx_description
1 polymer ?
#
loop_
_entity_poly.entity_id
_entity_poly.type
_entity_poly.pdbx_seq_one_letter_code
_entity_poly.pdbx_strand_id
1 'polypeptide(L)'
;MQNEKGAINALSVPTLADLIQARKAARGWSYREIAARGNDVISAQRWQQLGTGVRLKEFPEPTTVAAMADALEVDVAAVLLATAKSLGLDVQRRQSELAAMLPSTAERLTPEQRDAVLAVVRAMTPTQETRNEDQDTQDPQGDPPADGETGTRRAPMKGADIAWLEDHRAPDVDDMLDRVAAEARRQEVTEQESEEPLPFDPTAVHAARDIDGPSQGELRRRPGKNAGEENQEPGDDWEGA
;
A
#
# COMPACT_ATOMS: atom_id res chain seq x y z
N MET A 1 -23.79 18.49 -14.23
CA MET A 1 -22.61 18.80 -13.38
C MET A 1 -22.37 17.71 -12.31
N GLN A 2 -22.49 16.40 -12.64
CA GLN A 2 -22.38 15.32 -11.65
C GLN A 2 -21.11 14.46 -11.79
N ASN A 3 -20.24 14.73 -12.77
CA ASN A 3 -19.10 13.86 -13.08
C ASN A 3 -17.77 14.25 -12.41
N GLU A 4 -17.69 15.40 -11.71
CA GLU A 4 -16.44 15.82 -11.05
C GLU A 4 -16.27 15.19 -9.65
N LYS A 5 -17.36 14.91 -8.92
CA LYS A 5 -17.27 14.27 -7.59
C LYS A 5 -16.76 12.82 -7.61
N GLY A 6 -16.85 12.13 -8.74
CA GLY A 6 -16.33 10.76 -8.89
C GLY A 6 -14.81 10.71 -8.99
N ALA A 7 -14.19 11.69 -9.64
CA ALA A 7 -12.74 11.73 -9.86
C ALA A 7 -11.96 12.07 -8.58
N ILE A 8 -12.46 13.01 -7.77
CA ILE A 8 -11.84 13.36 -6.47
C ILE A 8 -11.94 12.23 -5.43
N ASN A 9 -12.94 11.36 -5.52
CA ASN A 9 -13.04 10.19 -4.66
C ASN A 9 -12.12 9.03 -5.09
N ALA A 10 -11.75 8.93 -6.37
CA ALA A 10 -10.82 7.90 -6.84
C ALA A 10 -9.39 8.09 -6.32
N LEU A 11 -9.02 9.35 -6.00
CA LEU A 11 -7.71 9.71 -5.44
C LEU A 11 -7.65 9.62 -3.91
N SER A 12 -8.81 9.60 -3.25
CA SER A 12 -8.88 9.52 -1.79
C SER A 12 -8.99 8.07 -1.34
N VAL A 13 -8.10 7.63 -0.44
CA VAL A 13 -8.19 6.31 0.18
C VAL A 13 -9.57 6.18 0.88
N PRO A 14 -10.34 5.09 0.74
CA PRO A 14 -11.60 4.93 1.47
C PRO A 14 -11.35 4.73 2.98
N THR A 15 -12.32 5.07 3.84
CA THR A 15 -12.22 4.67 5.25
C THR A 15 -12.46 3.16 5.40
N LEU A 16 -12.13 2.57 6.55
CA LEU A 16 -12.39 1.15 6.81
C LEU A 16 -13.90 0.83 6.73
N ALA A 17 -14.76 1.72 7.19
CA ALA A 17 -16.21 1.57 7.08
C ALA A 17 -16.67 1.55 5.62
N ASP A 18 -16.17 2.47 4.80
CA ASP A 18 -16.48 2.53 3.37
C ASP A 18 -16.01 1.25 2.66
N LEU A 19 -14.81 0.77 3.00
CA LEU A 19 -14.25 -0.45 2.43
C LEU A 19 -15.13 -1.66 2.77
N ILE A 20 -15.54 -1.81 4.03
CA ILE A 20 -16.41 -2.90 4.48
C ILE A 20 -17.77 -2.83 3.76
N GLN A 21 -18.39 -1.65 3.71
CA GLN A 21 -19.69 -1.47 3.06
C GLN A 21 -19.62 -1.74 1.55
N ALA A 22 -18.58 -1.27 0.87
CA ALA A 22 -18.38 -1.50 -0.56
C ALA A 22 -18.23 -2.99 -0.87
N ARG A 23 -17.43 -3.72 -0.08
CA ARG A 23 -17.25 -5.17 -0.27
C ARG A 23 -18.52 -5.95 0.05
N LYS A 24 -19.21 -5.58 1.13
CA LYS A 24 -20.50 -6.14 1.51
C LYS A 24 -21.54 -5.98 0.39
N ALA A 25 -21.64 -4.77 -0.18
CA ALA A 25 -22.59 -4.48 -1.26
C ALA A 25 -22.22 -5.19 -2.58
N ALA A 26 -20.94 -5.21 -2.95
CA ALA A 26 -20.47 -5.83 -4.18
C ALA A 26 -20.68 -7.35 -4.21
N ARG A 27 -20.60 -8.01 -3.05
CA ARG A 27 -20.69 -9.46 -2.93
C ARG A 27 -22.03 -9.96 -2.36
N GLY A 28 -22.86 -9.07 -1.82
CA GLY A 28 -24.12 -9.41 -1.17
C GLY A 28 -23.95 -10.13 0.17
N TRP A 29 -22.79 -10.00 0.82
CA TRP A 29 -22.51 -10.73 2.07
C TRP A 29 -23.19 -10.09 3.28
N SER A 30 -23.47 -10.91 4.28
CA SER A 30 -23.78 -10.51 5.66
C SER A 30 -22.50 -10.39 6.49
N TYR A 31 -22.57 -9.67 7.62
CA TYR A 31 -21.43 -9.57 8.54
C TYR A 31 -20.99 -10.93 9.11
N ARG A 32 -21.91 -11.89 9.24
CA ARG A 32 -21.59 -13.25 9.67
C ARG A 32 -20.77 -14.01 8.62
N GLU A 33 -21.09 -13.82 7.34
CA GLU A 33 -20.32 -14.43 6.25
C GLU A 33 -18.94 -13.78 6.05
N ILE A 34 -18.79 -12.51 6.41
CA ILE A 34 -17.48 -11.83 6.44
C ILE A 34 -16.64 -12.38 7.60
N ALA A 35 -17.22 -12.53 8.80
CA ALA A 35 -16.52 -13.10 9.95
C ALA A 35 -16.00 -14.52 9.68
N ALA A 36 -16.85 -15.38 9.13
CA ALA A 36 -16.48 -16.77 8.80
C ALA A 36 -15.33 -16.84 7.78
N ARG A 37 -15.23 -15.89 6.84
CA ARG A 37 -14.12 -15.82 5.87
C ARG A 37 -12.80 -15.41 6.50
N GLY A 38 -12.84 -14.59 7.54
CA GLY A 38 -11.67 -14.22 8.35
C GLY A 38 -11.34 -15.23 9.45
N ASN A 39 -11.77 -16.50 9.31
CA ASN A 39 -11.62 -17.56 10.33
C ASN A 39 -12.14 -17.17 11.72
N ASP A 40 -13.18 -16.31 11.78
CA ASP A 40 -13.76 -15.79 13.02
C ASP A 40 -12.76 -15.10 13.97
N VAL A 41 -11.60 -14.65 13.45
CA VAL A 41 -10.65 -13.80 14.19
C VAL A 41 -11.33 -12.51 14.66
N ILE A 42 -12.29 -12.02 13.88
CA ILE A 42 -13.13 -10.86 14.18
C ILE A 42 -14.58 -11.29 14.18
N SER A 43 -15.28 -11.06 15.29
CA SER A 43 -16.69 -11.41 15.43
C SER A 43 -17.58 -10.62 14.46
N ALA A 44 -18.72 -11.21 14.07
CA ALA A 44 -19.71 -10.54 13.22
C ALA A 44 -20.21 -9.21 13.81
N GLN A 45 -20.35 -9.12 15.14
CA GLN A 45 -20.70 -7.89 15.83
C GLN A 45 -19.62 -6.81 15.68
N ARG A 46 -18.34 -7.20 15.79
CA ARG A 46 -17.23 -6.27 15.57
C ARG A 46 -17.19 -5.79 14.13
N TRP A 47 -17.42 -6.65 13.15
CA TRP A 47 -17.57 -6.26 11.75
C TRP A 47 -18.70 -5.26 11.52
N GLN A 48 -19.84 -5.46 12.17
CA GLN A 48 -20.95 -4.50 12.12
C GLN A 48 -20.54 -3.13 12.69
N GLN A 49 -19.89 -3.09 13.86
CA GLN A 49 -19.41 -1.83 14.46
C GLN A 49 -18.45 -1.10 13.52
N LEU A 50 -17.48 -1.81 12.96
CA LEU A 50 -16.51 -1.25 12.01
C LEU A 50 -17.20 -0.75 10.73
N GLY A 51 -18.18 -1.51 10.21
CA GLY A 51 -18.96 -1.14 9.03
C GLY A 51 -19.87 0.08 9.26
N THR A 52 -20.36 0.30 10.48
CA THR A 52 -21.17 1.48 10.84
C THR A 52 -20.33 2.73 11.13
N GLY A 53 -19.01 2.66 11.04
CA GLY A 53 -18.13 3.81 11.26
C GLY A 53 -17.82 4.09 12.73
N VAL A 54 -17.88 3.09 13.61
CA VAL A 54 -17.36 3.24 14.97
C VAL A 54 -15.89 3.64 14.90
N ARG A 55 -15.53 4.75 15.56
CA ARG A 55 -14.19 5.31 15.52
C ARG A 55 -13.19 4.33 16.14
N LEU A 56 -12.17 3.94 15.36
CA LEU A 56 -11.03 3.21 15.89
C LEU A 56 -10.20 4.15 16.77
N LYS A 57 -9.65 3.62 17.85
CA LYS A 57 -8.74 4.35 18.74
C LYS A 57 -7.28 4.04 18.46
N GLU A 58 -7.01 2.85 17.94
CA GLU A 58 -5.69 2.30 17.68
C GLU A 58 -5.69 1.44 16.42
N PHE A 59 -4.50 1.15 15.92
CA PHE A 59 -4.34 0.18 14.84
C PHE A 59 -4.62 -1.23 15.37
N PRO A 60 -5.35 -2.07 14.60
CA PRO A 60 -5.48 -3.48 14.94
C PRO A 60 -4.13 -4.20 14.81
N GLU A 61 -4.00 -5.30 15.53
CA GLU A 61 -2.83 -6.17 15.46
C GLU A 61 -2.57 -6.68 14.03
N PRO A 62 -1.31 -6.92 13.62
CA PRO A 62 -0.98 -7.35 12.26
C PRO A 62 -1.73 -8.60 11.80
N THR A 63 -1.93 -9.56 12.71
CA THR A 63 -2.72 -10.78 12.47
C THR A 63 -4.19 -10.47 12.19
N THR A 64 -4.74 -9.47 12.89
CA THR A 64 -6.11 -9.00 12.71
C THR A 64 -6.25 -8.28 11.37
N VAL A 65 -5.26 -7.47 10.98
CA VAL A 65 -5.24 -6.81 9.67
C VAL A 65 -5.20 -7.83 8.53
N ALA A 66 -4.38 -8.87 8.64
CA ALA A 66 -4.33 -9.96 7.66
C ALA A 66 -5.70 -10.67 7.56
N ALA A 67 -6.31 -11.02 8.70
CA ALA A 67 -7.64 -11.62 8.72
C ALA A 67 -8.73 -10.71 8.12
N MET A 68 -8.62 -9.39 8.30
CA MET A 68 -9.51 -8.43 7.63
C MET A 68 -9.33 -8.43 6.11
N ALA A 69 -8.08 -8.48 5.65
CA ALA A 69 -7.74 -8.51 4.22
C ALA A 69 -8.31 -9.78 3.56
N ASP A 70 -8.14 -10.93 4.21
CA ASP A 70 -8.70 -12.21 3.76
C ASP A 70 -10.23 -12.19 3.76
N ALA A 71 -10.84 -11.73 4.86
CA ALA A 71 -12.30 -11.65 4.99
C ALA A 71 -12.97 -10.75 3.94
N LEU A 72 -12.29 -9.66 3.58
CA LEU A 72 -12.77 -8.69 2.61
C LEU A 72 -12.30 -9.01 1.18
N GLU A 73 -11.41 -9.98 0.99
CA GLU A 73 -10.73 -10.30 -0.27
C GLU A 73 -10.11 -9.04 -0.93
N VAL A 74 -9.28 -8.33 -0.17
CA VAL A 74 -8.54 -7.14 -0.61
C VAL A 74 -7.09 -7.22 -0.16
N ASP A 75 -6.22 -6.36 -0.70
CA ASP A 75 -4.82 -6.29 -0.29
C ASP A 75 -4.66 -5.77 1.16
N VAL A 76 -3.66 -6.31 1.87
CA VAL A 76 -3.34 -5.92 3.26
C VAL A 76 -3.04 -4.42 3.36
N ALA A 77 -2.31 -3.85 2.39
CA ALA A 77 -2.02 -2.41 2.38
C ALA A 77 -3.31 -1.59 2.21
N ALA A 78 -4.29 -2.07 1.46
CA ALA A 78 -5.57 -1.38 1.32
C ALA A 78 -6.32 -1.31 2.67
N VAL A 79 -6.30 -2.39 3.46
CA VAL A 79 -6.89 -2.41 4.81
C VAL A 79 -6.14 -1.47 5.75
N LEU A 80 -4.80 -1.48 5.72
CA LEU A 80 -3.98 -0.59 6.55
C LEU A 80 -4.22 0.88 6.23
N LEU A 81 -4.23 1.25 4.96
CA LEU A 81 -4.48 2.63 4.52
C LEU A 81 -5.91 3.07 4.90
N ALA A 82 -6.89 2.19 4.76
CA ALA A 82 -8.27 2.47 5.17
C ALA A 82 -8.40 2.62 6.70
N THR A 83 -7.66 1.81 7.46
CA THR A 83 -7.57 1.90 8.93
C THR A 83 -6.92 3.21 9.37
N ALA A 84 -5.79 3.58 8.76
CA ALA A 84 -5.11 4.85 9.00
C ALA A 84 -6.05 6.04 8.75
N LYS A 85 -6.80 6.02 7.65
CA LYS A 85 -7.81 7.05 7.39
C LYS A 85 -8.95 7.06 8.41
N SER A 86 -9.42 5.89 8.87
CA SER A 86 -10.41 5.78 9.95
C SER A 86 -9.93 6.30 11.30
N LEU A 87 -8.61 6.29 11.54
CA LEU A 87 -7.98 6.92 12.70
C LEU A 87 -7.85 8.45 12.57
N GLY A 88 -8.17 9.00 11.39
CA GLY A 88 -8.08 10.42 11.09
C GLY A 88 -6.72 10.85 10.54
N LEU A 89 -5.87 9.91 10.13
CA LEU A 89 -4.65 10.23 9.41
C LEU A 89 -4.99 10.68 7.99
N ASP A 90 -4.36 11.76 7.52
CA ASP A 90 -4.52 12.23 6.16
C ASP A 90 -3.73 11.34 5.20
N VAL A 91 -4.38 10.26 4.75
CA VAL A 91 -3.79 9.29 3.83
C VAL A 91 -4.17 9.68 2.40
N GLN A 92 -3.21 10.31 1.73
CA GLN A 92 -3.32 10.63 0.31
C GLN A 92 -2.65 9.51 -0.48
N ARG A 93 -3.37 8.92 -1.44
CA ARG A 93 -2.74 8.08 -2.46
C ARG A 93 -2.01 9.02 -3.42
N ARG A 94 -0.85 9.53 -3.01
CA ARG A 94 -0.02 10.39 -3.85
C ARG A 94 0.58 9.55 -4.96
N GLN A 95 -0.17 9.40 -6.05
CA GLN A 95 0.45 9.13 -7.34
C GLN A 95 1.22 10.40 -7.71
N SER A 96 2.53 10.28 -7.88
CA SER A 96 3.33 11.36 -8.46
C SER A 96 2.74 11.70 -9.83
N GLU A 97 2.67 12.99 -10.19
CA GLU A 97 2.27 13.38 -11.55
C GLU A 97 3.13 12.67 -12.60
N LEU A 98 4.42 12.45 -12.30
CA LEU A 98 5.30 11.64 -13.12
C LEU A 98 4.79 10.21 -13.28
N ALA A 99 4.34 9.57 -12.19
CA ALA A 99 3.78 8.23 -12.23
C ALA A 99 2.47 8.17 -13.05
N ALA A 100 1.67 9.24 -13.02
CA ALA A 100 0.47 9.35 -13.85
C ALA A 100 0.78 9.59 -15.35
N MET A 101 1.95 10.15 -15.66
CA MET A 101 2.44 10.34 -17.03
C MET A 101 3.12 9.09 -17.61
N LEU A 102 3.48 8.11 -16.78
CA LEU A 102 4.06 6.87 -17.28
C LEU A 102 3.02 6.09 -18.08
N PRO A 103 3.38 5.58 -19.27
CA PRO A 103 2.48 4.72 -20.03
C PRO A 103 2.21 3.43 -19.24
N SER A 104 1.05 2.82 -19.43
CA SER A 104 0.70 1.54 -18.78
C SER A 104 1.71 0.42 -19.07
N THR A 105 2.44 0.51 -20.18
CA THR A 105 3.54 -0.41 -20.52
C THR A 105 4.75 -0.30 -19.61
N ALA A 106 4.86 0.75 -18.79
CA ALA A 106 5.94 0.91 -17.81
C ALA A 106 5.97 -0.22 -16.76
N GLU A 107 4.85 -0.92 -16.55
CA GLU A 107 4.80 -2.12 -15.70
C GLU A 107 5.67 -3.27 -16.25
N ARG A 108 6.02 -3.25 -17.54
CA ARG A 108 6.81 -4.30 -18.21
C ARG A 108 8.32 -4.04 -18.16
N LEU A 109 8.76 -2.94 -17.55
CA LEU A 109 10.18 -2.63 -17.43
C LEU A 109 10.91 -3.70 -16.60
N THR A 110 12.08 -4.12 -17.09
CA THR A 110 12.95 -5.03 -16.31
C THR A 110 13.43 -4.32 -15.04
N PRO A 111 13.90 -5.06 -14.01
CA PRO A 111 14.47 -4.46 -12.81
C PRO A 111 15.57 -3.44 -13.11
N GLU A 112 16.48 -3.77 -14.03
CA GLU A 112 17.62 -2.93 -14.42
C GLU A 112 17.15 -1.64 -15.11
N GLN A 113 16.14 -1.74 -15.98
CA GLN A 113 15.53 -0.57 -16.64
C GLN A 113 14.81 0.33 -15.64
N ARG A 114 14.12 -0.27 -14.66
CA ARG A 114 13.50 0.50 -13.57
C ARG A 114 14.54 1.23 -12.75
N ASP A 115 15.65 0.58 -12.41
CA ASP A 115 16.74 1.19 -11.66
C ASP A 115 17.40 2.34 -12.42
N ALA A 116 17.59 2.21 -13.73
CA ALA A 116 18.10 3.28 -14.58
C ALA A 116 17.16 4.51 -14.59
N VAL A 117 15.85 4.29 -14.74
CA VAL A 117 14.85 5.38 -14.64
C VAL A 117 14.88 6.02 -13.25
N LEU A 118 14.98 5.21 -12.20
CA LEU A 118 15.08 5.67 -10.81
C LEU A 118 16.33 6.53 -10.59
N ALA A 119 17.47 6.15 -11.18
CA ALA A 119 18.71 6.90 -11.09
C ALA A 119 18.58 8.29 -11.74
N VAL A 120 17.96 8.38 -12.92
CA VAL A 120 17.69 9.68 -13.59
C VAL A 120 16.76 10.55 -12.75
N VAL A 121 15.67 9.98 -12.24
CA VAL A 121 14.73 10.71 -11.37
C VAL A 121 15.44 11.22 -10.12
N ARG A 122 16.26 10.38 -9.46
CA ARG A 122 17.05 10.80 -8.28
C ARG A 122 18.05 11.91 -8.61
N ALA A 123 18.68 11.88 -9.78
CA ALA A 123 19.61 12.94 -10.20
C ALA A 123 18.89 14.28 -10.46
N MET A 124 17.63 14.24 -10.89
CA MET A 124 16.81 15.44 -11.17
C MET A 124 16.03 15.95 -9.96
N THR A 125 15.81 15.12 -8.94
CA THR A 125 15.07 15.52 -7.75
C THR A 125 16.08 15.94 -6.68
N PRO A 126 16.08 17.20 -6.20
CA PRO A 126 16.97 17.58 -5.12
C PRO A 126 16.66 16.70 -3.91
N THR A 127 17.67 16.06 -3.34
CA THR A 127 17.58 15.41 -2.04
C THR A 127 17.13 16.48 -1.06
N GLN A 128 15.87 16.46 -0.66
CA GLN A 128 15.47 17.14 0.57
C GLN A 128 16.12 16.33 1.69
N GLU A 129 17.37 16.65 1.99
CA GLU A 129 17.92 16.44 3.31
C GLU A 129 17.00 17.21 4.25
N THR A 130 16.04 16.49 4.84
CA THR A 130 15.29 16.99 5.96
C THR A 130 16.31 17.28 7.06
N ARG A 131 16.67 18.55 7.13
CA ARG A 131 17.10 19.30 8.30
C ARG A 131 16.40 18.76 9.55
N ASN A 132 17.04 17.78 10.18
CA ASN A 132 16.72 17.23 11.50
C ASN A 132 17.98 17.34 12.39
N GLU A 133 18.82 18.32 12.12
CA GLU A 133 19.90 18.78 13.00
C GLU A 133 19.56 20.24 13.31
N ASP A 134 18.87 20.47 14.44
CA ASP A 134 18.69 21.77 15.14
C ASP A 134 17.58 21.70 16.23
N GLN A 135 17.37 20.54 16.87
CA GLN A 135 16.56 20.44 18.09
C GLN A 135 17.26 19.55 19.11
N ASP A 136 18.42 19.97 19.59
CA ASP A 136 18.93 19.49 20.89
C ASP A 136 19.91 20.46 21.59
N THR A 137 19.63 21.77 21.49
CA THR A 137 20.18 22.75 22.43
C THR A 137 19.06 23.68 22.88
N GLN A 138 18.07 23.13 23.59
CA GLN A 138 17.31 23.94 24.53
C GLN A 138 18.18 24.12 25.77
N ASP A 139 18.81 25.29 25.86
CA ASP A 139 19.18 25.91 27.13
C ASP A 139 17.92 26.04 28.00
N PRO A 140 17.80 25.36 29.17
CA PRO A 140 16.88 25.80 30.19
C PRO A 140 17.51 27.00 30.91
N GLN A 141 17.20 28.18 30.42
CA GLN A 141 17.39 29.43 31.15
C GLN A 141 16.45 29.43 32.36
N GLY A 142 16.94 28.94 33.49
CA GLY A 142 16.32 29.04 34.79
C GLY A 142 17.37 29.41 35.82
N ASP A 143 17.45 30.68 36.17
CA ASP A 143 18.13 31.15 37.37
C ASP A 143 17.42 30.58 38.60
N PRO A 144 18.17 29.96 39.54
CA PRO A 144 17.86 30.13 40.95
C PRO A 144 19.00 30.88 41.68
N PRO A 145 18.67 31.69 42.71
CA PRO A 145 19.66 32.48 43.42
C PRO A 145 20.52 31.64 44.39
N ALA A 146 21.79 32.01 44.42
CA ALA A 146 22.78 32.02 45.52
C ALA A 146 22.55 31.14 46.77
N ASP A 147 23.52 30.26 47.07
CA ASP A 147 24.47 30.41 48.19
C ASP A 147 25.29 29.12 48.45
N GLY A 148 26.57 29.29 48.84
CA GLY A 148 27.41 28.25 49.46
C GLY A 148 28.45 27.58 48.53
N GLU A 149 29.58 28.23 48.27
CA GLU A 149 30.88 27.99 48.92
C GLU A 149 31.58 26.63 48.70
N THR A 150 32.81 26.77 48.19
CA THR A 150 34.02 25.93 48.34
C THR A 150 34.23 24.71 47.44
N GLY A 151 35.36 24.77 46.71
CA GLY A 151 36.16 23.56 46.46
C GLY A 151 36.88 23.48 45.12
N THR A 152 38.12 23.99 45.08
CA THR A 152 39.27 23.45 44.32
C THR A 152 39.27 23.45 42.78
N ARG A 153 40.02 24.43 42.26
CA ARG A 153 41.02 24.37 41.17
C ARG A 153 41.17 23.04 40.40
N ARG A 154 41.04 23.12 39.07
CA ARG A 154 42.05 22.61 38.12
C ARG A 154 41.94 23.32 36.77
N ALA A 155 43.09 23.83 36.31
CA ALA A 155 43.31 24.51 35.04
C ALA A 155 43.49 23.48 33.89
N PRO A 156 43.57 23.91 32.62
CA PRO A 156 43.18 23.14 31.45
C PRO A 156 44.28 22.20 30.94
N MET A 157 43.90 21.01 30.48
CA MET A 157 44.79 20.16 29.67
C MET A 157 44.53 20.36 28.18
N LYS A 158 45.55 20.94 27.55
CA LYS A 158 45.92 20.82 26.14
C LYS A 158 46.05 19.35 25.72
N GLY A 159 45.71 19.09 24.46
CA GLY A 159 46.36 18.08 23.63
C GLY A 159 45.70 16.71 23.65
N ALA A 160 44.88 16.45 22.63
CA ALA A 160 44.72 15.10 22.11
C ALA A 160 44.66 15.19 20.59
N ASP A 161 45.74 14.70 19.99
CA ASP A 161 45.97 14.57 18.57
C ASP A 161 44.92 13.67 17.92
N ILE A 162 44.31 14.14 16.83
CA ILE A 162 43.65 13.28 15.83
C ILE A 162 44.34 13.58 14.49
N ALA A 163 45.57 13.09 14.39
CA ALA A 163 46.20 12.81 13.11
C ALA A 163 46.03 11.30 12.90
N TRP A 164 45.07 10.89 12.06
CA TRP A 164 44.99 9.64 11.28
C TRP A 164 43.59 9.56 10.65
N LEU A 165 43.42 10.11 9.44
CA LEU A 165 42.75 9.39 8.35
C LEU A 165 43.15 10.03 7.03
N GLU A 166 44.23 9.50 6.48
CA GLU A 166 44.71 9.76 5.13
C GLU A 166 43.66 9.35 4.08
N ASP A 167 43.48 10.25 3.12
CA ASP A 167 43.44 9.96 1.69
C ASP A 167 42.49 8.84 1.25
N HIS A 168 41.18 9.09 1.29
CA HIS A 168 40.20 8.42 0.44
C HIS A 168 39.68 9.43 -0.57
N ARG A 169 40.57 9.88 -1.45
CA ARG A 169 40.16 10.58 -2.67
C ARG A 169 39.22 9.66 -3.44
N ALA A 170 37.96 10.06 -3.54
CA ALA A 170 36.97 9.36 -4.34
C ALA A 170 37.52 9.11 -5.76
N PRO A 171 37.28 7.94 -6.36
CA PRO A 171 37.67 7.69 -7.74
C PRO A 171 37.06 8.78 -8.63
N ASP A 172 37.89 9.34 -9.52
CA ASP A 172 37.48 10.40 -10.42
C ASP A 172 36.31 9.93 -11.29
N VAL A 173 35.24 10.71 -11.34
CA VAL A 173 33.99 10.36 -12.03
C VAL A 173 34.25 10.17 -13.52
N ASP A 174 35.23 10.90 -14.06
CA ASP A 174 35.65 10.77 -15.46
C ASP A 174 36.26 9.38 -15.76
N ASP A 175 36.98 8.79 -14.81
CA ASP A 175 37.61 7.46 -14.97
C ASP A 175 36.57 6.33 -14.90
N MET A 176 35.44 6.55 -14.21
CA MET A 176 34.30 5.63 -14.20
C MET A 176 33.52 5.64 -15.52
N LEU A 177 33.35 6.82 -16.15
CA LEU A 177 32.63 6.95 -17.42
C LEU A 177 33.38 6.28 -18.58
N ASP A 178 34.70 6.39 -18.62
CA ASP A 178 35.52 5.73 -19.65
C ASP A 178 35.47 4.19 -19.54
N ARG A 179 35.38 3.66 -18.32
CA ARG A 179 35.27 2.20 -18.09
C ARG A 179 33.94 1.63 -18.59
N VAL A 180 32.83 2.36 -18.37
CA VAL A 180 31.50 1.97 -18.86
C VAL A 180 31.42 2.05 -20.39
N ALA A 181 32.01 3.10 -20.99
CA ALA A 181 32.04 3.25 -22.44
C ALA A 181 32.87 2.14 -23.14
N ALA A 182 33.94 1.66 -22.50
CA ALA A 182 34.74 0.55 -23.01
C ALA A 182 34.01 -0.80 -22.94
N GLU A 183 33.17 -1.01 -21.92
CA GLU A 183 32.44 -2.27 -21.72
C GLU A 183 31.25 -2.42 -22.67
N ALA A 184 30.54 -1.32 -22.98
CA ALA A 184 29.45 -1.30 -23.95
C ALA A 184 29.89 -1.73 -25.37
N ARG A 185 31.09 -1.31 -25.81
CA ARG A 185 31.63 -1.69 -27.13
C ARG A 185 32.01 -3.17 -27.24
N ARG A 186 32.10 -3.89 -26.10
CA ARG A 186 32.46 -5.31 -26.08
C ARG A 186 31.25 -6.22 -26.26
N GLN A 187 30.04 -5.75 -25.94
CA GLN A 187 28.82 -6.54 -26.06
C GLN A 187 28.26 -6.55 -27.50
N GLU A 188 28.42 -5.46 -28.26
CA GLU A 188 27.91 -5.36 -29.64
C GLU A 188 28.55 -6.33 -30.64
N VAL A 189 29.66 -6.99 -30.30
CA VAL A 189 30.38 -7.92 -31.20
C VAL A 189 29.83 -9.36 -31.13
N THR A 190 28.93 -9.69 -30.20
CA THR A 190 28.55 -11.10 -29.93
C THR A 190 27.18 -11.51 -30.48
N GLU A 191 26.37 -10.59 -31.02
CA GLU A 191 24.97 -10.87 -31.42
C GLU A 191 24.74 -11.00 -32.93
N GLN A 192 25.79 -11.12 -33.77
CA GLN A 192 25.64 -11.16 -35.23
C GLN A 192 25.74 -12.53 -35.90
N GLU A 193 25.85 -13.63 -35.16
CA GLU A 193 25.75 -14.98 -35.71
C GLU A 193 24.64 -15.78 -35.03
N SER A 194 23.87 -16.49 -35.85
CA SER A 194 22.79 -17.44 -35.54
C SER A 194 21.42 -16.86 -35.15
N GLU A 195 20.52 -16.77 -36.13
CA GLU A 195 19.39 -17.70 -36.21
C GLU A 195 18.69 -17.59 -37.58
N GLU A 196 18.79 -18.69 -38.35
CA GLU A 196 18.05 -18.89 -39.59
C GLU A 196 16.54 -18.96 -39.31
N PRO A 197 15.68 -18.36 -40.17
CA PRO A 197 14.24 -18.49 -40.03
C PRO A 197 13.80 -19.93 -40.35
N LEU A 198 13.21 -20.61 -39.37
CA LEU A 198 12.60 -21.93 -39.56
C LEU A 198 11.48 -21.87 -40.62
N PRO A 199 11.36 -22.91 -41.47
CA PRO A 199 10.31 -22.99 -42.47
C PRO A 199 8.94 -23.18 -41.82
N PHE A 200 8.01 -22.28 -42.16
CA PHE A 200 6.61 -22.32 -41.74
C PHE A 200 5.93 -23.56 -42.35
N ASP A 201 5.41 -24.47 -41.52
CA ASP A 201 4.61 -25.62 -41.95
C ASP A 201 3.10 -25.26 -41.90
N PRO A 202 2.43 -25.07 -43.05
CA PRO A 202 1.02 -24.67 -43.10
C PRO A 202 0.02 -25.80 -42.80
N THR A 203 0.48 -27.03 -42.53
CA THR A 203 -0.41 -28.20 -42.48
C THR A 203 -1.06 -28.45 -41.11
N ALA A 204 -0.69 -27.70 -40.06
CA ALA A 204 -1.15 -27.93 -38.69
C ALA A 204 -2.55 -27.35 -38.33
N VAL A 205 -3.30 -26.78 -39.29
CA VAL A 205 -4.49 -25.95 -38.99
C VAL A 205 -5.84 -26.71 -38.95
N HIS A 206 -5.90 -28.03 -39.16
CA HIS A 206 -7.19 -28.71 -39.40
C HIS A 206 -7.77 -29.65 -38.33
N ALA A 207 -7.25 -29.68 -37.09
CA ALA A 207 -7.74 -30.63 -36.08
C ALA A 207 -8.22 -29.97 -34.76
N ALA A 208 -9.26 -29.13 -34.82
CA ALA A 208 -10.01 -28.72 -33.62
C ALA A 208 -11.41 -28.15 -33.97
N ARG A 209 -12.29 -28.96 -34.55
CA ARG A 209 -13.72 -28.67 -34.61
C ARG A 209 -14.51 -29.96 -34.36
N ASP A 210 -14.74 -30.24 -33.09
CA ASP A 210 -15.82 -31.11 -32.60
C ASP A 210 -15.92 -30.93 -31.08
N ILE A 211 -16.67 -29.91 -30.64
CA ILE A 211 -17.21 -29.87 -29.29
C ILE A 211 -18.71 -29.64 -29.41
N ASP A 212 -19.39 -30.76 -29.17
CA ASP A 212 -20.82 -30.99 -29.08
C ASP A 212 -21.43 -30.17 -27.94
N GLY A 213 -22.53 -29.47 -28.21
CA GLY A 213 -23.22 -28.61 -27.25
C GLY A 213 -24.45 -29.31 -26.66
N PRO A 214 -24.62 -29.38 -25.33
CA PRO A 214 -25.84 -29.93 -24.75
C PRO A 214 -26.99 -28.92 -24.76
N SER A 215 -27.94 -29.21 -25.66
CA SER A 215 -29.40 -29.21 -25.48
C SER A 215 -30.00 -28.29 -24.43
N GLN A 216 -30.72 -27.28 -24.90
CA GLN A 216 -31.79 -26.60 -24.16
C GLN A 216 -32.91 -27.60 -23.82
N GLY A 217 -33.26 -27.71 -22.55
CA GLY A 217 -34.46 -28.42 -22.14
C GLY A 217 -34.47 -28.82 -20.68
N GLU A 218 -34.97 -27.96 -19.80
CA GLU A 218 -36.01 -28.35 -18.84
C GLU A 218 -36.51 -27.12 -18.08
N LEU A 219 -37.65 -26.61 -18.53
CA LEU A 219 -38.58 -25.87 -17.69
C LEU A 219 -39.03 -26.80 -16.54
N ARG A 220 -38.64 -26.52 -15.30
CA ARG A 220 -39.41 -26.96 -14.14
C ARG A 220 -39.85 -25.77 -13.31
N ARG A 221 -41.09 -25.37 -13.60
CA ARG A 221 -42.00 -24.64 -12.72
C ARG A 221 -42.04 -25.33 -11.35
N ARG A 222 -41.85 -24.56 -10.27
CA ARG A 222 -42.40 -24.90 -8.96
C ARG A 222 -43.42 -23.84 -8.56
N PRO A 223 -44.72 -24.18 -8.50
CA PRO A 223 -45.73 -23.42 -7.78
C PRO A 223 -45.98 -24.03 -6.39
N GLY A 224 -46.25 -23.19 -5.39
CA GLY A 224 -46.64 -23.57 -4.03
C GLY A 224 -46.29 -22.45 -3.06
N LYS A 225 -47.13 -21.43 -2.83
CA LYS A 225 -48.47 -21.38 -2.20
C LYS A 225 -48.40 -21.44 -0.67
N ASN A 226 -48.57 -20.25 -0.08
CA ASN A 226 -49.30 -19.85 1.13
C ASN A 226 -49.26 -20.70 2.41
N ALA A 227 -48.86 -20.06 3.51
CA ALA A 227 -49.57 -19.88 4.79
C ALA A 227 -48.63 -19.01 5.66
N GLY A 228 -49.01 -17.93 6.36
CA GLY A 228 -50.21 -17.75 7.16
C GLY A 228 -49.78 -17.83 8.64
N GLU A 229 -49.44 -16.69 9.24
CA GLU A 229 -49.28 -16.42 10.70
C GLU A 229 -48.88 -14.92 10.75
N GLU A 230 -49.77 -13.94 10.86
CA GLU A 230 -50.83 -13.68 11.83
C GLU A 230 -50.34 -13.61 13.30
N ASN A 231 -50.43 -12.39 13.84
CA ASN A 231 -50.61 -12.02 15.25
C ASN A 231 -49.47 -12.25 16.26
N GLN A 232 -48.81 -11.15 16.68
CA GLN A 232 -48.99 -10.58 18.04
C GLN A 232 -48.13 -9.32 18.26
N GLU A 233 -48.73 -8.14 18.04
CA GLU A 233 -48.77 -7.09 19.08
C GLU A 233 -50.01 -7.43 19.94
N PRO A 234 -50.06 -7.23 21.27
CA PRO A 234 -49.83 -5.93 21.90
C PRO A 234 -49.27 -5.95 23.35
N GLY A 235 -49.07 -4.75 23.89
CA GLY A 235 -49.05 -4.46 25.33
C GLY A 235 -47.66 -4.54 25.96
N ASP A 236 -47.32 -3.77 26.95
CA ASP A 236 -47.98 -2.69 27.69
C ASP A 236 -46.90 -2.24 28.70
N ASP A 237 -47.10 -1.08 29.33
CA ASP A 237 -46.55 -0.76 30.65
C ASP A 237 -45.03 -0.74 30.85
N TRP A 238 -44.42 0.46 30.72
CA TRP A 238 -43.44 0.92 31.72
C TRP A 238 -43.59 2.43 31.94
N GLU A 239 -44.68 2.82 32.62
CA GLU A 239 -44.70 3.99 33.49
C GLU A 239 -44.19 3.58 34.88
N GLY A 240 -43.33 4.41 35.48
CA GLY A 240 -43.21 4.53 36.93
C GLY A 240 -41.85 4.15 37.53
N ALA A 241 -41.02 5.17 37.80
CA ALA A 241 -40.71 5.68 39.14
C ALA A 241 -39.39 6.47 39.14
#